data_AF-A0A3D9XCU3-F1
#
_entry.id   AF-A0A3D9XCU3-F1
#
_cell.length_a   1.000
_cell.length_b   1.000
_cell.length_c   1.000
_cell.angle_alpha   90.00
_cell.angle_beta   90.00
_cell.angle_gamma   90.00
#
_symmetry.space_group_name_H-M   'P 1'
#
loop_
_entity.id
_entity.type
_entity.pdbx_description
1 polymer ?
#
loop_
_entity_poly.entity_id
_entity_poly.type
_entity_poly.pdbx_seq_one_letter_code
_entity_poly.pdbx_strand_id
1 'polypeptide(L)'
;MTGFAWTYQPSGLGLRQDEFSIQGSFRDDPHFYLRRDYREPRVLTDFNFGALGDEQICTLLAEFLSKSGGLQPPTVAVTDIARQGDEKHIVVARYDRTVEALKNAIIAMGFDVQNAQLDQKHGRFNAIVQLTERANDR
;
A
#
# COMPACT_ATOMS: atom_id res chain seq x y z
N MET A 1 -0.12 25.85 -6.63
CA MET A 1 -1.48 25.92 -6.04
C MET A 1 -1.59 24.81 -5.04
N THR A 2 -1.89 25.15 -3.79
CA THR A 2 -1.73 24.34 -2.58
C THR A 2 -2.78 23.25 -2.45
N GLY A 3 -2.40 22.00 -2.71
CA GLY A 3 -3.24 20.81 -2.54
C GLY A 3 -3.37 20.33 -1.09
N PHE A 4 -3.69 21.20 -0.13
CA PHE A 4 -3.79 20.80 1.28
C PHE A 4 -5.12 20.14 1.66
N ALA A 5 -6.14 20.21 0.80
CA ALA A 5 -7.47 19.66 1.06
C ALA A 5 -7.62 18.21 0.56
N TRP A 6 -8.36 17.41 1.30
CA TRP A 6 -8.74 16.06 0.90
C TRP A 6 -9.78 16.09 -0.22
N THR A 7 -9.53 15.34 -1.30
CA THR A 7 -10.51 15.10 -2.37
C THR A 7 -10.98 13.66 -2.29
N TYR A 8 -12.24 13.47 -1.89
CA TYR A 8 -12.81 12.14 -1.69
C TYR A 8 -13.40 11.54 -2.95
N GLN A 9 -13.09 10.28 -3.19
CA GLN A 9 -13.66 9.44 -4.25
C GLN A 9 -14.99 8.80 -3.79
N PRO A 10 -15.80 8.24 -4.70
CA PRO A 10 -17.05 7.55 -4.34
C PRO A 10 -16.88 6.39 -3.35
N SER A 11 -15.73 5.72 -3.37
CA SER A 11 -15.34 4.66 -2.43
C SER A 11 -15.16 5.16 -0.98
N GLY A 12 -15.10 6.48 -0.77
CA GLY A 12 -14.70 7.09 0.49
C GLY A 12 -13.19 7.31 0.64
N LEU A 13 -12.37 6.93 -0.34
CA LEU A 13 -10.94 7.25 -0.36
C LEU A 13 -10.72 8.76 -0.55
N GLY A 14 -10.17 9.43 0.45
CA GLY A 14 -9.64 10.79 0.36
C GLY A 14 -8.23 10.78 -0.19
N LEU A 15 -7.95 11.63 -1.17
CA LEU A 15 -6.62 11.87 -1.72
C LEU A 15 -6.16 13.29 -1.38
N ARG A 16 -4.92 13.42 -0.91
CA ARG A 16 -4.24 14.69 -0.68
C ARG A 16 -2.86 14.65 -1.33
N GLN A 17 -2.45 15.73 -1.98
CA GLN A 17 -1.19 15.81 -2.71
C GLN A 17 -0.39 17.02 -2.25
N ASP A 18 0.87 16.81 -1.91
CA ASP A 18 1.84 17.88 -1.69
C ASP A 18 2.94 17.85 -2.77
N GLU A 19 4.01 18.62 -2.61
CA GLU A 19 5.11 18.72 -3.58
C GLU A 19 5.93 17.43 -3.71
N PHE A 20 5.81 16.50 -2.75
CA PHE A 20 6.68 15.33 -2.63
C PHE A 20 5.92 14.01 -2.72
N SER A 21 4.63 14.00 -2.38
CA SER A 21 3.88 12.78 -2.16
C SER A 21 2.39 12.93 -2.41
N ILE A 22 1.76 11.77 -2.65
CA ILE A 22 0.32 11.58 -2.58
C ILE A 22 -0.02 10.74 -1.36
N GLN A 23 -1.10 11.11 -0.68
CA GLN A 23 -1.55 10.54 0.57
C GLN A 23 -3.00 10.08 0.42
N GLY A 24 -3.32 8.94 1.03
CA GLY A 24 -4.65 8.35 1.09
C GLY A 24 -5.16 8.29 2.53
N SER A 25 -6.43 8.61 2.73
CA SER A 25 -7.13 8.42 4.00
C SER A 25 -8.56 7.99 3.73
N PHE A 26 -9.17 7.19 4.61
CA PHE A 26 -10.56 6.78 4.46
C PHE A 26 -11.48 7.74 5.21
N ARG A 27 -12.59 8.14 4.59
CA ARG A 27 -13.55 9.09 5.19
C ARG A 27 -14.11 8.57 6.53
N ASP A 28 -14.42 7.27 6.59
CA ASP A 28 -15.15 6.70 7.72
C ASP A 28 -14.23 6.04 8.76
N ASP A 29 -12.92 5.91 8.45
CA ASP A 29 -11.89 5.52 9.42
C ASP A 29 -10.62 6.36 9.24
N PRO A 30 -10.39 7.37 10.10
CA PRO A 30 -9.21 8.23 10.00
C PRO A 30 -7.91 7.51 10.34
N HIS A 31 -7.95 6.30 10.91
CA HIS A 31 -6.76 5.49 11.14
C HIS A 31 -6.28 4.77 9.89
N PHE A 32 -7.13 4.63 8.87
CA PHE A 32 -6.66 4.21 7.56
C PHE A 32 -5.86 5.34 6.93
N TYR A 33 -4.58 5.07 6.68
CA TYR A 33 -3.67 6.04 6.09
C TYR A 33 -2.59 5.33 5.28
N LEU A 34 -2.16 5.98 4.21
CA LEU A 34 -1.10 5.48 3.34
C LEU A 34 -0.50 6.63 2.53
N ARG A 35 0.78 6.51 2.21
CA ARG A 35 1.52 7.56 1.52
C ARG A 35 2.45 6.97 0.47
N ARG A 36 2.62 7.68 -0.63
CA ARG A 36 3.55 7.34 -1.70
C ARG A 36 4.33 8.57 -2.14
N ASP A 37 5.65 8.50 -2.06
CA ASP A 37 6.55 9.53 -2.56
C ASP A 37 6.62 9.45 -4.10
N TYR A 38 6.60 10.59 -4.78
CA TYR A 38 6.70 10.63 -6.24
C TYR A 38 8.07 10.17 -6.75
N ARG A 39 9.13 10.27 -5.94
CA ARG A 39 10.49 9.82 -6.26
C ARG A 39 10.65 8.32 -6.09
N GLU A 40 9.81 7.68 -5.28
CA GLU A 40 9.81 6.24 -5.02
C GLU A 40 8.44 5.62 -5.32
N PRO A 41 7.98 5.61 -6.59
CA PRO A 41 6.62 5.19 -6.97
C PRO A 41 6.31 3.72 -6.66
N ARG A 42 7.33 2.91 -6.35
CA ARG A 42 7.23 1.50 -5.96
C ARG A 42 7.06 1.31 -4.46
N VAL A 43 7.16 2.37 -3.67
CA VAL A 43 7.23 2.28 -2.21
C VAL A 43 6.06 3.01 -1.58
N LEU A 44 5.33 2.28 -0.74
CA LEU A 44 4.34 2.81 0.18
C LEU A 44 4.98 3.02 1.56
N THR A 45 4.58 4.12 2.19
CA THR A 45 5.04 4.58 3.51
C THR A 45 3.83 4.93 4.36
N ASP A 46 4.04 5.08 5.67
CA ASP A 46 3.00 5.46 6.64
C ASP A 46 1.73 4.59 6.56
N PHE A 47 1.91 3.29 6.30
CA PHE A 47 0.81 2.41 5.96
C PHE A 47 0.08 1.87 7.20
N ASN A 48 -1.19 2.23 7.33
CA ASN A 48 -2.07 1.79 8.41
C ASN A 48 -3.45 1.42 7.86
N PHE A 49 -3.96 0.26 8.26
CA PHE A 49 -5.25 -0.25 7.83
C PHE A 49 -6.44 0.21 8.66
N GLY A 50 -6.20 0.79 9.84
CA GLY A 50 -7.27 1.05 10.79
C GLY A 50 -8.05 -0.22 11.18
N ALA A 51 -9.34 -0.06 11.42
CA ALA A 51 -10.28 -1.11 11.79
C ALA A 51 -11.01 -1.71 10.57
N LEU A 52 -10.47 -1.55 9.36
CA LEU A 52 -11.09 -2.02 8.14
C LEU A 52 -10.92 -3.53 7.91
N GLY A 53 -11.94 -4.14 7.29
CA GLY A 53 -11.89 -5.50 6.79
C GLY A 53 -11.16 -5.60 5.44
N ASP A 54 -10.76 -6.82 5.07
CA ASP A 54 -9.82 -7.06 3.97
C ASP A 54 -10.34 -6.63 2.59
N GLU A 55 -11.64 -6.81 2.34
CA GLU A 55 -12.28 -6.38 1.07
C GLU A 55 -12.23 -4.85 0.89
N GLN A 56 -12.53 -4.11 1.97
CA GLN A 56 -12.49 -2.65 1.96
C GLN A 56 -11.05 -2.15 1.79
N ILE A 57 -10.11 -2.76 2.51
CA ILE A 57 -8.68 -2.48 2.38
C ILE A 57 -8.23 -2.69 0.93
N CYS A 58 -8.58 -3.84 0.33
CA CYS A 58 -8.22 -4.16 -1.05
C CYS A 58 -8.75 -3.09 -2.02
N THR A 59 -10.03 -2.72 -1.88
CA THR A 59 -10.67 -1.70 -2.73
C THR A 59 -9.98 -0.35 -2.63
N LEU A 60 -9.76 0.14 -1.40
CA LEU A 60 -9.12 1.44 -1.16
C LEU A 60 -7.65 1.45 -1.60
N LEU A 61 -6.93 0.35 -1.39
CA LEU A 61 -5.53 0.21 -1.78
C LEU A 61 -5.37 0.16 -3.31
N ALA A 62 -6.19 -0.62 -4.00
CA ALA A 62 -6.16 -0.71 -5.46
C ALA A 62 -6.50 0.65 -6.10
N GLU A 63 -7.51 1.34 -5.58
CA GLU A 63 -7.86 2.68 -6.05
C GLU A 63 -6.73 3.69 -5.79
N PHE A 64 -6.15 3.68 -4.58
CA PHE A 64 -5.02 4.55 -4.29
C PHE A 64 -3.84 4.28 -5.22
N LEU A 65 -3.45 3.02 -5.42
CA LEU A 65 -2.35 2.65 -6.31
C LEU A 65 -2.62 3.11 -7.73
N SER A 66 -3.85 2.94 -8.24
CA SER A 66 -4.27 3.44 -9.55
C SER A 66 -4.12 4.97 -9.65
N LYS A 67 -4.63 5.72 -8.66
CA LYS A 67 -4.63 7.19 -8.65
C LYS A 67 -3.28 7.81 -8.33
N SER A 68 -2.37 7.07 -7.70
CA SER A 68 -1.04 7.55 -7.32
C SER A 68 0.02 7.36 -8.42
N GLY A 69 -0.35 6.75 -9.55
CA GLY A 69 0.53 6.52 -10.71
C GLY A 69 0.76 5.04 -11.05
N GLY A 70 -0.13 4.14 -10.60
CA GLY A 70 -0.16 2.72 -10.96
C GLY A 70 0.90 1.86 -10.25
N LEU A 71 0.89 0.57 -10.57
CA LEU A 71 1.91 -0.40 -10.17
C LEU A 71 3.08 -0.36 -11.15
N GLN A 72 4.30 -0.51 -10.64
CA GLN A 72 5.53 -0.50 -11.45
C GLN A 72 6.37 -1.76 -11.17
N PRO A 73 6.23 -2.83 -11.99
CA PRO A 73 7.05 -4.04 -11.87
C PRO A 73 8.56 -3.77 -11.90
N PRO A 74 9.41 -4.62 -11.29
CA PRO A 74 9.06 -5.94 -10.75
C PRO A 74 8.60 -5.97 -9.30
N THR A 75 8.53 -4.84 -8.59
CA THR A 75 8.26 -4.83 -7.14
C THR A 75 7.38 -3.68 -6.69
N VAL A 76 6.62 -3.94 -5.63
CA VAL A 76 6.01 -2.94 -4.77
C VAL A 76 6.39 -3.25 -3.33
N ALA A 77 6.70 -2.22 -2.53
CA ALA A 77 7.10 -2.37 -1.15
C ALA A 77 6.21 -1.53 -0.22
N VAL A 78 5.99 -2.01 0.98
CA VAL A 78 5.46 -1.22 2.11
C VAL A 78 6.54 -1.20 3.18
N THR A 79 6.96 0.01 3.55
CA THR A 79 8.04 0.22 4.50
C THR A 79 7.52 0.41 5.92
N ASP A 80 8.37 0.09 6.91
CA ASP A 80 8.11 0.27 8.33
C ASP A 80 6.81 -0.38 8.82
N ILE A 81 6.55 -1.62 8.39
CA ILE A 81 5.38 -2.39 8.88
C ILE A 81 5.57 -2.81 10.34
N ALA A 82 6.81 -3.02 10.77
CA ALA A 82 7.14 -3.39 12.14
C ALA A 82 8.59 -2.99 12.49
N ARG A 83 8.91 -3.02 13.78
CA ARG A 83 10.23 -2.69 14.33
C ARG A 83 10.95 -3.94 14.81
N GLN A 84 12.28 -3.92 14.82
CA GLN A 84 13.10 -5.02 15.34
C GLN A 84 12.83 -5.34 16.82
N GLY A 85 12.37 -4.36 17.60
CA GLY A 85 12.00 -4.55 19.00
C GLY A 85 10.59 -5.11 19.22
N ASP A 86 9.77 -5.22 18.17
CA ASP A 86 8.43 -5.80 18.28
C ASP A 86 8.52 -7.31 18.51
N GLU A 87 7.55 -7.87 19.22
CA GLU A 87 7.47 -9.31 19.39
C GLU A 87 7.29 -10.03 18.04
N LYS A 88 7.95 -11.17 17.86
CA LYS A 88 7.92 -11.93 16.59
C LYS A 88 6.51 -12.16 16.07
N HIS A 89 5.56 -12.50 16.95
CA HIS A 89 4.18 -12.77 16.56
C HIS A 89 3.48 -11.52 16.00
N ILE A 90 3.83 -10.33 16.49
CA ILE A 90 3.33 -9.04 15.98
C ILE A 90 3.92 -8.76 14.60
N VAL A 91 5.24 -8.96 14.43
CA VAL A 91 5.92 -8.77 13.14
C VAL A 91 5.29 -9.66 12.06
N VAL A 92 5.10 -10.95 12.36
CA VAL A 92 4.47 -11.91 11.45
C VAL A 92 3.04 -11.51 11.12
N ALA A 93 2.22 -11.19 12.12
CA ALA A 93 0.83 -10.79 11.89
C ALA A 93 0.70 -9.53 11.01
N ARG A 94 1.58 -8.54 11.21
CA ARG A 94 1.59 -7.33 10.37
C ARG A 94 2.06 -7.64 8.95
N TYR A 95 3.11 -8.45 8.80
CA TYR A 95 3.58 -8.87 7.50
C TYR A 95 2.50 -9.61 6.70
N ASP A 96 1.88 -10.62 7.31
CA ASP A 96 0.85 -11.44 6.65
C ASP A 96 -0.32 -10.56 6.19
N ARG A 97 -0.84 -9.72 7.09
CA ARG A 97 -1.94 -8.79 6.76
C ARG A 97 -1.57 -7.81 5.66
N THR A 98 -0.37 -7.22 5.70
CA THR A 98 0.10 -6.28 4.68
C THR A 98 0.27 -6.96 3.32
N VAL A 99 0.88 -8.14 3.29
CA VAL A 99 1.11 -8.89 2.06
C VAL A 99 -0.20 -9.38 1.47
N GLU A 100 -1.15 -9.87 2.26
CA GLU A 100 -2.45 -10.31 1.79
C GLU A 100 -3.23 -9.16 1.14
N ALA A 101 -3.29 -8.00 1.81
CA ALA A 101 -3.92 -6.80 1.25
C ALA A 101 -3.26 -6.36 -0.07
N LEU A 102 -1.91 -6.30 -0.12
CA LEU A 102 -1.18 -5.97 -1.34
C LEU A 102 -1.45 -6.98 -2.46
N LYS A 103 -1.40 -8.28 -2.16
CA LYS A 103 -1.66 -9.34 -3.13
C LYS A 103 -3.04 -9.19 -3.77
N ASN A 104 -4.06 -9.01 -2.93
CA ASN A 104 -5.44 -8.84 -3.40
C ASN A 104 -5.58 -7.60 -4.28
N ALA A 105 -4.99 -6.47 -3.88
CA ALA A 105 -4.99 -5.24 -4.67
C ALA A 105 -4.24 -5.40 -6.02
N ILE A 106 -3.06 -6.03 -6.01
CA ILE A 106 -2.25 -6.29 -7.21
C ILE A 106 -3.03 -7.17 -8.21
N ILE A 107 -3.65 -8.24 -7.72
CA ILE A 107 -4.46 -9.16 -8.53
C ILE A 107 -5.68 -8.42 -9.10
N ALA A 108 -6.37 -7.61 -8.29
CA ALA A 108 -7.50 -6.79 -8.73
C ALA A 108 -7.10 -5.76 -9.79
N MET A 109 -5.86 -5.29 -9.77
CA MET A 109 -5.30 -4.39 -10.77
C MET A 109 -4.80 -5.11 -12.04
N GLY A 110 -4.95 -6.44 -12.14
CA GLY A 110 -4.59 -7.21 -13.33
C GLY A 110 -3.12 -7.62 -13.43
N PHE A 111 -2.40 -7.63 -12.31
CA PHE A 111 -1.01 -8.11 -12.24
C PHE A 111 -0.97 -9.48 -11.56
N ASP A 112 0.12 -10.22 -11.78
CA ASP A 112 0.38 -11.48 -11.10
C ASP A 112 1.43 -11.30 -10.01
N VAL A 113 1.21 -11.95 -8.87
CA VAL A 113 2.15 -11.93 -7.74
C VAL A 113 3.06 -13.15 -7.84
N GLN A 114 4.36 -12.90 -7.93
CA GLN A 114 5.39 -13.94 -8.08
C GLN A 114 5.92 -14.40 -6.73
N ASN A 115 6.16 -13.46 -5.81
CA ASN A 115 6.73 -13.74 -4.50
C ASN A 115 6.41 -12.62 -3.50
N ALA A 116 6.50 -12.90 -2.21
CA ALA A 116 6.48 -11.90 -1.16
C ALA A 116 7.54 -12.24 -0.11
N GLN A 117 8.29 -11.23 0.35
CA GLN A 117 9.33 -11.40 1.36
C GLN A 117 9.33 -10.27 2.39
N LEU A 118 9.76 -10.62 3.59
CA LEU A 118 10.07 -9.69 4.66
C LEU A 118 11.53 -9.23 4.52
N ASP A 119 11.75 -7.93 4.40
CA ASP A 119 13.09 -7.33 4.36
C ASP A 119 13.36 -6.57 5.65
N GLN A 120 14.57 -6.70 6.21
CA GLN A 120 14.97 -5.97 7.42
C GLN A 120 16.03 -4.93 7.07
N LYS A 121 15.69 -3.64 7.26
CA LYS A 121 16.57 -2.52 6.96
C LYS A 121 16.49 -1.45 8.05
N HIS A 122 17.65 -0.99 8.53
CA HIS A 122 17.76 0.07 9.56
C HIS A 122 16.89 -0.17 10.81
N GLY A 123 16.83 -1.43 11.28
CA GLY A 123 16.02 -1.81 12.45
C GLY A 123 14.51 -1.85 12.21
N ARG A 124 14.06 -1.71 10.96
CA ARG A 124 12.66 -1.82 10.53
C ARG A 124 12.46 -3.03 9.64
N PHE A 125 11.23 -3.54 9.65
CA PHE A 125 10.77 -4.58 8.74
C PHE A 125 9.90 -3.95 7.65
N ASN A 126 10.13 -4.37 6.41
CA ASN A 126 9.41 -3.95 5.21
C ASN A 126 8.78 -5.19 4.55
N ALA A 127 7.61 -5.03 3.96
CA ALA A 127 7.03 -6.04 3.08
C ALA A 127 7.39 -5.70 1.63
N ILE A 128 7.95 -6.66 0.88
CA ILE A 128 8.25 -6.52 -0.55
C ILE A 128 7.49 -7.59 -1.31
N VAL A 129 6.67 -7.17 -2.27
CA VAL A 129 5.93 -8.07 -3.17
C VAL A 129 6.50 -7.94 -4.57
N GLN A 130 6.89 -9.08 -5.15
CA GLN A 130 7.31 -9.18 -6.54
C GLN A 130 6.10 -9.41 -7.42
N LEU A 131 5.98 -8.65 -8.50
CA LEU A 131 4.87 -8.72 -9.44
C LEU A 131 5.33 -8.63 -10.89
N THR A 132 4.50 -9.17 -11.77
CA THR A 132 4.64 -9.05 -13.22
C THR A 132 3.32 -8.60 -13.82
N GLU A 133 3.40 -7.95 -14.99
CA GLU A 133 2.21 -7.78 -15.80
C GLU A 133 1.64 -9.16 -16.15
N ARG A 134 0.32 -9.32 -16.06
CA ARG A 134 -0.32 -10.53 -16.52
C ARG A 134 -0.15 -10.60 -18.03
N ALA A 135 0.39 -11.71 -18.52
CA ALA A 135 0.44 -11.94 -19.96
C ALA A 135 -1.00 -11.92 -20.48
N ASN A 136 -1.32 -10.96 -21.35
CA ASN A 136 -2.55 -11.05 -22.12
C ASN A 136 -2.35 -12.20 -23.09
N ASP A 137 -2.97 -13.34 -22.82
CA ASP A 137 -3.19 -14.37 -23.83
C ASP A 137 -4.04 -13.73 -24.94
N ARG A 138 -3.34 -13.25 -25.99
CA ARG A 138 -3.94 -12.83 -27.26
C ARG A 138 -4.00 -14.01 -28.21
#